data_AF-A0A3A8SUD6-F1
#
_entry.id   AF-A0A3A8SUD6-F1
#
_cell.length_a   1.000
_cell.length_b   1.000
_cell.length_c   1.000
_cell.angle_alpha   90.00
_cell.angle_beta   90.00
_cell.angle_gamma   90.00
#
_symmetry.space_group_name_H-M   'P 1'
#
loop_
_entity.id
_entity.type
_entity.pdbx_description
1 polymer ?
#
loop_
_entity_poly.entity_id
_entity_poly.type
_entity_poly.pdbx_seq_one_letter_code
_entity_poly.pdbx_strand_id
1 'polypeptide(L)'
;MLPAGGRMRRKTQTSQAWTGKARRRKAPAGYSRAKGASLPLKGYTLPAVDLKRGSSGTGVRQLQTALVKLGHMTQAQMNTGPGTFGARTEGSLKQFQKAHGVDAIGIYGPKTRAAFKALGATLGGAGLREKIVAEGLWGAANQERIHYAQIRPIDGIRLRHKLPLDIDCSGFVTLCYKWAGAPDPNGNRYSGAGYTGTLEAHMLHIPLSQVQPGDLCLWQGKHVSLVIQGGADPLLISHGSEFGPYEIRTSAQKKWYPAGTRLIWLTSPVGVKGARMTLSLEDKARGDPPAEEGLSEHGMARRARKTP
;
A
#
# COMPACT_ATOMS: atom_id res chain seq x y z
N MET A 1 -29.12 17.49 -82.97
CA MET A 1 -29.08 16.01 -83.04
C MET A 1 -30.27 15.46 -82.24
N LEU A 2 -31.22 14.82 -82.93
CA LEU A 2 -32.39 14.08 -82.43
C LEU A 2 -31.98 12.65 -81.97
N PRO A 3 -32.85 11.75 -81.46
CA PRO A 3 -33.91 11.86 -80.42
C PRO A 3 -34.06 10.57 -79.52
N ALA A 4 -35.15 10.55 -78.71
CA ALA A 4 -35.95 9.41 -78.21
C ALA A 4 -35.41 8.57 -77.02
N GLY A 5 -36.19 8.12 -76.03
CA GLY A 5 -37.63 8.12 -75.70
C GLY A 5 -37.76 7.76 -74.20
N GLY A 6 -38.85 7.84 -73.45
CA GLY A 6 -40.28 7.78 -73.72
C GLY A 6 -40.93 6.88 -72.64
N ARG A 7 -41.85 7.42 -71.82
CA ARG A 7 -43.17 6.85 -71.43
C ARG A 7 -43.69 7.32 -70.07
N MET A 8 -44.97 7.68 -70.11
CA MET A 8 -45.90 7.92 -69.00
C MET A 8 -46.11 6.68 -68.10
N ARG A 9 -46.52 6.89 -66.85
CA ARG A 9 -47.90 6.57 -66.40
C ARG A 9 -48.22 7.15 -65.01
N ARG A 10 -49.52 7.34 -64.80
CA ARG A 10 -50.24 8.19 -63.85
C ARG A 10 -50.88 7.35 -62.73
N LYS A 11 -51.08 8.02 -61.58
CA LYS A 11 -52.14 7.83 -60.54
C LYS A 11 -52.03 6.52 -59.74
N THR A 12 -52.27 6.48 -58.43
CA THR A 12 -53.52 6.80 -57.70
C THR A 12 -53.19 6.90 -56.19
N GLN A 13 -53.66 7.95 -55.50
CA GLN A 13 -54.82 7.93 -54.58
C GLN A 13 -54.43 7.98 -53.10
N THR A 14 -55.05 8.96 -52.42
CA THR A 14 -55.67 8.85 -51.08
C THR A 14 -54.73 8.65 -49.88
N SER A 15 -54.89 9.30 -48.73
CA SER A 15 -56.00 10.07 -48.19
C SER A 15 -55.55 10.74 -46.89
N GLN A 16 -56.03 11.97 -46.71
CA GLN A 16 -56.65 12.51 -45.49
C GLN A 16 -55.84 12.56 -44.18
N ALA A 17 -55.50 13.81 -43.85
CA ALA A 17 -55.83 14.50 -42.59
C ALA A 17 -56.14 13.61 -41.37
N TRP A 18 -55.17 13.58 -40.46
CA TRP A 18 -55.30 12.99 -39.14
C TRP A 18 -55.91 14.01 -38.17
N THR A 19 -57.23 13.95 -37.98
CA THR A 19 -57.92 14.49 -36.80
C THR A 19 -58.38 13.32 -35.96
N GLY A 20 -57.78 13.12 -34.77
CA GLY A 20 -58.14 11.97 -33.94
C GLY A 20 -57.63 12.08 -32.51
N LYS A 21 -58.53 12.44 -31.61
CA LYS A 21 -58.36 12.54 -30.16
C LYS A 21 -57.75 11.27 -29.53
N ALA A 22 -56.98 11.54 -28.49
CA ALA A 22 -56.35 10.61 -27.56
C ALA A 22 -57.21 9.40 -27.16
N ARG A 23 -56.62 8.20 -27.32
CA ARG A 23 -56.94 7.02 -26.52
C ARG A 23 -55.70 6.58 -25.76
N ARG A 24 -55.75 6.72 -24.42
CA ARG A 24 -54.75 6.21 -23.49
C ARG A 24 -54.61 4.69 -23.67
N ARG A 25 -53.46 4.22 -24.15
CA ARG A 25 -52.98 2.85 -23.91
C ARG A 25 -51.85 2.93 -22.87
N LYS A 26 -52.04 2.26 -21.74
CA LYS A 26 -51.01 2.07 -20.70
C LYS A 26 -49.82 1.34 -21.33
N ALA A 27 -48.66 2.00 -21.37
CA ALA A 27 -47.39 1.37 -21.73
C ALA A 27 -46.86 0.56 -20.52
N PRO A 28 -46.18 -0.57 -20.75
CA PRO A 28 -45.64 -1.41 -19.69
C PRO A 28 -44.48 -0.70 -18.98
N ALA A 29 -44.25 -1.07 -17.71
CA ALA A 29 -43.25 -0.51 -16.82
C ALA A 29 -41.83 -0.62 -17.41
N GLY A 30 -41.39 0.42 -18.11
CA GLY A 30 -40.05 0.59 -18.62
C GLY A 30 -39.12 1.18 -17.56
N TYR A 31 -38.03 0.46 -17.29
CA TYR A 31 -36.76 0.89 -16.72
C TYR A 31 -36.64 2.40 -16.42
N SER A 32 -36.84 2.75 -15.16
CA SER A 32 -36.41 4.05 -14.66
C SER A 32 -34.87 4.07 -14.60
N ARG A 33 -34.28 4.96 -15.40
CA ARG A 33 -32.83 5.20 -15.51
C ARG A 33 -32.24 5.50 -14.13
N ALA A 34 -31.47 4.55 -13.57
CA ALA A 34 -30.81 4.72 -12.29
C ALA A 34 -29.79 5.87 -12.35
N LYS A 35 -29.97 6.86 -11.47
CA LYS A 35 -28.96 7.86 -11.09
C LYS A 35 -27.63 7.16 -10.81
N GLY A 36 -26.52 7.73 -11.28
CA GLY A 36 -25.18 7.14 -11.26
C GLY A 36 -24.87 6.39 -9.97
N ALA A 37 -24.83 5.05 -10.07
CA ALA A 37 -24.56 4.19 -8.94
C ALA A 37 -23.11 4.37 -8.50
N SER A 38 -22.91 4.85 -7.27
CA SER A 38 -21.58 4.85 -6.65
C SER A 38 -21.07 3.41 -6.56
N LEU A 39 -19.83 3.18 -7.01
CA LEU A 39 -19.19 1.88 -6.90
C LEU A 39 -19.20 1.39 -5.42
N PRO A 40 -19.65 0.16 -5.15
CA PRO A 40 -20.00 -0.29 -3.80
C PRO A 40 -18.81 -0.36 -2.83
N LEU A 41 -17.59 -0.43 -3.36
CA LEU A 41 -16.35 -0.47 -2.59
C LEU A 41 -15.48 0.79 -2.77
N LYS A 42 -16.04 1.90 -3.26
CA LYS A 42 -15.31 3.18 -3.32
C LYS A 42 -14.78 3.55 -1.93
N GLY A 43 -13.47 3.77 -1.82
CA GLY A 43 -12.78 4.09 -0.55
C GLY A 43 -12.37 2.87 0.27
N TYR A 44 -12.65 1.65 -0.19
CA TYR A 44 -12.08 0.44 0.39
C TYR A 44 -10.70 0.17 -0.20
N THR A 45 -9.78 -0.21 0.68
CA THR A 45 -8.42 -0.59 0.34
C THR A 45 -8.22 -2.05 0.69
N LEU A 46 -7.95 -2.87 -0.31
CA LEU A 46 -7.77 -4.31 -0.19
C LEU A 46 -6.31 -4.72 -0.40
N PRO A 47 -5.84 -5.84 0.17
CA PRO A 47 -4.48 -6.29 -0.03
C PRO A 47 -4.22 -6.56 -1.51
N ALA A 48 -2.99 -6.29 -1.94
CA ALA A 48 -2.56 -6.60 -3.30
C ALA A 48 -1.79 -7.93 -3.41
N VAL A 49 -1.54 -8.57 -2.27
CA VAL A 49 -0.93 -9.91 -2.17
C VAL A 49 -1.99 -11.01 -2.22
N ASP A 50 -1.55 -12.23 -2.52
CA ASP A 50 -2.42 -13.40 -2.51
C ASP A 50 -2.76 -13.82 -1.07
N LEU A 51 -4.04 -14.08 -0.81
CA LEU A 51 -4.50 -14.62 0.47
C LEU A 51 -5.20 -15.96 0.25
N LYS A 52 -4.97 -16.89 1.17
CA LYS A 52 -5.57 -18.22 1.17
C LYS A 52 -5.84 -18.69 2.59
N ARG A 53 -6.48 -19.85 2.75
CA ARG A 53 -6.65 -20.46 4.07
C ARG A 53 -5.32 -20.52 4.81
N GLY A 54 -5.30 -20.06 6.07
CA GLY A 54 -4.11 -19.94 6.90
C GLY A 54 -3.42 -18.57 6.87
N SER A 55 -3.71 -17.71 5.88
CA SER A 55 -3.29 -16.31 5.92
C SER A 55 -3.91 -15.58 7.12
N SER A 56 -3.19 -14.61 7.69
CA SER A 56 -3.68 -13.78 8.79
C SER A 56 -3.20 -12.33 8.66
N GLY A 57 -3.79 -11.42 9.45
CA GLY A 57 -3.38 -10.01 9.55
C GLY A 57 -4.35 -9.02 8.90
N THR A 58 -3.88 -7.77 8.76
CA THR A 58 -4.70 -6.62 8.33
C THR A 58 -5.30 -6.80 6.93
N GLY A 59 -4.55 -7.39 5.99
CA GLY A 59 -5.04 -7.70 4.65
C GLY A 59 -6.24 -8.64 4.66
N VAL A 60 -6.22 -9.67 5.51
CA VAL A 60 -7.36 -10.58 5.66
C VAL A 60 -8.56 -9.85 6.26
N ARG A 61 -8.34 -8.94 7.23
CA ARG A 61 -9.41 -8.14 7.83
C ARG A 61 -10.05 -7.19 6.81
N GLN A 62 -9.25 -6.57 5.94
CA GLN A 62 -9.72 -5.75 4.83
C GLN A 62 -10.59 -6.56 3.87
N LEU A 63 -10.13 -7.76 3.49
CA LEU A 63 -10.90 -8.69 2.65
C LEU A 63 -12.24 -9.07 3.30
N GLN A 64 -12.22 -9.49 4.57
CA GLN A 64 -13.44 -9.83 5.32
C GLN A 64 -14.41 -8.65 5.38
N THR A 65 -13.91 -7.43 5.63
CA THR A 65 -14.74 -6.22 5.67
C THR A 65 -15.40 -5.94 4.32
N ALA A 66 -14.68 -6.12 3.21
CA ALA A 66 -15.27 -5.97 1.88
C ALA A 66 -16.29 -7.08 1.57
N LEU A 67 -16.02 -8.33 1.96
CA LEU A 67 -16.98 -9.43 1.81
C LEU A 67 -18.26 -9.18 2.62
N VAL A 68 -18.14 -8.60 3.84
CA VAL A 68 -19.30 -8.16 4.63
C VAL A 68 -20.06 -7.05 3.93
N LYS A 69 -19.35 -6.03 3.41
CA LYS A 69 -19.97 -4.91 2.69
C LYS A 69 -20.75 -5.37 1.44
N LEU A 70 -20.23 -6.38 0.75
CA LEU A 70 -20.87 -6.97 -0.44
C LEU A 70 -21.96 -8.01 -0.10
N GLY A 71 -22.13 -8.37 1.18
CA GLY A 71 -23.14 -9.34 1.61
C GLY A 71 -22.74 -10.82 1.42
N HIS A 72 -21.47 -11.12 1.10
CA HIS A 72 -20.96 -12.50 0.99
C HIS A 72 -20.49 -13.08 2.32
N MET A 73 -20.39 -12.24 3.36
CA MET A 73 -20.06 -12.63 4.72
C MET A 73 -20.96 -11.84 5.69
N THR A 74 -21.37 -12.46 6.80
CA THR A 74 -22.07 -11.72 7.86
C THR A 74 -21.07 -11.14 8.85
N GLN A 75 -21.44 -10.05 9.54
CA GLN A 75 -20.58 -9.49 10.59
C GLN A 75 -20.32 -10.52 11.72
N ALA A 76 -21.32 -11.34 12.05
CA ALA A 76 -21.16 -12.43 13.02
C ALA A 76 -20.10 -13.45 12.56
N GLN A 77 -20.08 -13.83 11.28
CA GLN A 77 -19.04 -14.73 10.74
C GLN A 77 -17.65 -14.11 10.83
N MET A 78 -17.49 -12.83 10.47
CA MET A 78 -16.22 -12.12 10.60
C MET A 78 -15.72 -12.10 12.06
N ASN A 79 -16.62 -11.87 13.02
CA ASN A 79 -16.28 -11.77 14.44
C ASN A 79 -15.73 -13.07 15.04
N THR A 80 -15.99 -14.23 14.42
CA THR A 80 -15.41 -15.52 14.89
C THR A 80 -13.93 -15.71 14.56
N GLY A 81 -13.34 -14.82 13.75
CA GLY A 81 -11.94 -14.91 13.34
C GLY A 81 -11.48 -13.65 12.59
N PRO A 82 -11.51 -12.47 13.24
CA PRO A 82 -11.17 -11.22 12.60
C PRO A 82 -9.70 -11.21 12.17
N GLY A 83 -9.43 -10.93 10.90
CA GLY A 83 -8.08 -10.97 10.36
C GLY A 83 -7.52 -12.38 10.19
N THR A 84 -8.33 -13.44 10.33
CA THR A 84 -7.91 -14.83 10.12
C THR A 84 -8.63 -15.43 8.92
N PHE A 85 -7.87 -15.96 7.97
CA PHE A 85 -8.41 -16.58 6.78
C PHE A 85 -8.70 -18.06 7.08
N GLY A 86 -9.79 -18.29 7.81
CA GLY A 86 -10.31 -19.63 8.10
C GLY A 86 -11.32 -20.13 7.06
N ALA A 87 -11.93 -21.28 7.34
CA ALA A 87 -12.93 -21.91 6.47
C ALA A 87 -14.12 -20.99 6.14
N ARG A 88 -14.55 -20.14 7.09
CA ARG A 88 -15.63 -19.17 6.87
C ARG A 88 -15.24 -18.10 5.84
N THR A 89 -14.07 -17.49 5.98
CA THR A 89 -13.55 -16.49 5.04
C THR A 89 -13.40 -17.09 3.64
N GLU A 90 -12.90 -18.32 3.53
CA GLU A 90 -12.80 -19.03 2.25
C GLU A 90 -14.17 -19.28 1.62
N GLY A 91 -15.13 -19.79 2.40
CA GLY A 91 -16.49 -20.04 1.92
C GLY A 91 -17.17 -18.76 1.41
N SER A 92 -17.02 -17.66 2.13
CA SER A 92 -17.50 -16.34 1.71
C SER A 92 -16.80 -15.84 0.44
N LEU A 93 -15.49 -16.06 0.32
CA LEU A 93 -14.76 -15.67 -0.87
C LEU A 93 -15.18 -16.47 -2.10
N LYS A 94 -15.42 -17.78 -1.95
CA LYS A 94 -15.94 -18.64 -3.02
C LYS A 94 -17.31 -18.17 -3.51
N GLN A 95 -18.18 -17.74 -2.59
CA GLN A 95 -19.48 -17.16 -2.95
C GLN A 95 -19.32 -15.86 -3.75
N PHE A 96 -18.44 -14.96 -3.31
CA PHE A 96 -18.11 -13.75 -4.06
C PHE A 96 -17.59 -14.09 -5.46
N GLN A 97 -16.61 -15.00 -5.56
CA GLN A 97 -16.03 -15.40 -6.84
C GLN A 97 -17.09 -15.92 -7.81
N LYS A 98 -17.95 -16.84 -7.33
CA LYS A 98 -19.07 -17.37 -8.12
C LYS A 98 -20.02 -16.27 -8.59
N ALA A 99 -20.37 -15.32 -7.71
CA ALA A 99 -21.28 -14.22 -8.03
C ALA A 99 -20.71 -13.23 -9.06
N HIS A 100 -19.37 -13.13 -9.16
CA HIS A 100 -18.67 -12.19 -10.03
C HIS A 100 -17.97 -12.85 -11.22
N GLY A 101 -18.31 -14.09 -11.56
CA GLY A 101 -17.76 -14.79 -12.73
C GLY A 101 -16.26 -15.10 -12.64
N VAL A 102 -15.73 -15.22 -11.42
CA VAL A 102 -14.35 -15.63 -11.13
C VAL A 102 -14.36 -17.09 -10.66
N ASP A 103 -13.32 -17.85 -11.00
CA ASP A 103 -13.13 -19.23 -10.53
C ASP A 103 -13.26 -19.29 -9.00
N ALA A 104 -14.22 -20.07 -8.49
CA ALA A 104 -14.55 -20.16 -7.05
C ALA A 104 -13.57 -21.06 -6.28
N ILE A 105 -12.27 -20.81 -6.44
CA ILE A 105 -11.18 -21.59 -5.85
C ILE A 105 -10.90 -21.22 -4.38
N GLY A 106 -11.50 -20.15 -3.86
CA GLY A 106 -11.31 -19.71 -2.47
C GLY A 106 -9.98 -19.05 -2.17
N ILE A 107 -9.23 -18.70 -3.23
CA ILE A 107 -7.98 -17.95 -3.14
C ILE A 107 -8.22 -16.52 -3.61
N TYR A 108 -7.77 -15.56 -2.81
CA TYR A 108 -7.76 -14.15 -3.17
C TYR A 108 -6.53 -13.88 -4.05
N GLY A 109 -6.61 -14.30 -5.31
CA GLY A 109 -5.55 -14.13 -6.32
C GLY A 109 -5.81 -12.96 -7.28
N PRO A 110 -4.98 -12.82 -8.34
CA PRO A 110 -5.06 -11.70 -9.30
C PRO A 110 -6.45 -11.50 -9.93
N LYS A 111 -7.12 -12.57 -10.35
CA LYS A 111 -8.48 -12.50 -10.94
C LYS A 111 -9.50 -12.00 -9.91
N THR A 112 -9.44 -12.49 -8.68
CA THR A 112 -10.29 -12.06 -7.57
C THR A 112 -10.06 -10.58 -7.26
N ARG A 113 -8.80 -10.12 -7.23
CA ARG A 113 -8.44 -8.70 -7.06
C ARG A 113 -9.02 -7.81 -8.16
N ALA A 114 -8.94 -8.26 -9.41
CA ALA A 114 -9.52 -7.53 -10.53
C ALA A 114 -11.05 -7.35 -10.37
N ALA A 115 -11.76 -8.38 -9.93
CA ALA A 115 -13.19 -8.29 -9.64
C ALA A 115 -13.50 -7.27 -8.53
N PHE A 116 -12.73 -7.26 -7.43
CA PHE A 116 -12.88 -6.23 -6.39
C PHE A 116 -12.57 -4.81 -6.89
N LYS A 117 -11.56 -4.63 -7.76
CA LYS A 117 -11.25 -3.34 -8.38
C LYS A 117 -12.39 -2.83 -9.25
N ALA A 118 -13.03 -3.70 -10.03
CA ALA A 118 -14.19 -3.35 -10.84
C ALA A 118 -15.36 -2.81 -9.99
N LEU A 119 -15.43 -3.22 -8.72
CA LEU A 119 -16.39 -2.74 -7.73
C LEU A 119 -15.95 -1.47 -6.99
N GLY A 120 -14.83 -0.86 -7.39
CA GLY A 120 -14.31 0.40 -6.85
C GLY A 120 -13.33 0.28 -5.69
N ALA A 121 -12.91 -0.94 -5.34
CA ALA A 121 -11.84 -1.11 -4.36
C ALA A 121 -10.50 -0.67 -4.95
N THR A 122 -9.66 -0.05 -4.13
CA THR A 122 -8.24 0.14 -4.43
C THR A 122 -7.45 -1.03 -3.85
N LEU A 123 -6.34 -1.39 -4.49
CA LEU A 123 -5.41 -2.36 -3.93
C LEU A 123 -4.36 -1.58 -3.13
N GLY A 124 -4.41 -1.67 -1.80
CA GLY A 124 -3.38 -1.17 -0.91
C GLY A 124 -2.41 -2.26 -0.49
N GLY A 125 -1.23 -1.83 -0.06
CA GLY A 125 -0.09 -2.72 0.13
C GLY A 125 0.82 -2.66 -1.09
N ALA A 126 0.50 -3.35 -2.18
CA ALA A 126 1.38 -3.42 -3.37
C ALA A 126 1.23 -2.25 -4.38
N GLY A 127 0.76 -1.07 -3.93
CA GLY A 127 1.12 0.18 -4.61
C GLY A 127 1.77 1.20 -3.69
N LEU A 128 1.67 1.00 -2.38
CA LEU A 128 2.25 1.89 -1.38
C LEU A 128 3.65 1.40 -1.00
N ARG A 129 3.82 0.10 -0.81
CA ARG A 129 5.11 -0.54 -0.53
C ARG A 129 6.11 -0.27 -1.64
N GLU A 130 5.69 -0.37 -2.89
CA GLU A 130 6.47 -0.13 -4.11
C GLU A 130 6.85 1.33 -4.22
N LYS A 131 5.96 2.25 -3.82
CA LYS A 131 6.31 3.67 -3.73
C LYS A 131 7.36 3.89 -2.64
N ILE A 132 7.18 3.35 -1.44
CA ILE A 132 8.17 3.46 -0.35
C ILE A 132 9.52 2.90 -0.81
N VAL A 133 9.52 1.73 -1.45
CA VAL A 133 10.72 1.10 -2.03
C VAL A 133 11.33 1.98 -3.12
N ALA A 134 10.53 2.55 -4.01
CA ALA A 134 11.01 3.47 -5.05
C ALA A 134 11.65 4.72 -4.45
N GLU A 135 11.15 5.25 -3.33
CA GLU A 135 11.79 6.37 -2.61
C GLU A 135 13.14 5.95 -2.00
N GLY A 136 13.24 4.73 -1.44
CA GLY A 136 14.51 4.18 -0.96
C GLY A 136 15.55 4.01 -2.07
N LEU A 137 15.13 3.44 -3.21
CA LEU A 137 15.96 3.27 -4.40
C LEU A 137 16.37 4.62 -5.00
N TRP A 138 15.47 5.62 -5.00
CA TRP A 138 15.82 6.99 -5.37
C TRP A 138 16.93 7.54 -4.48
N GLY A 139 16.87 7.29 -3.17
CA GLY A 139 17.94 7.68 -2.25
C GLY A 139 19.28 7.04 -2.61
N ALA A 140 19.30 5.73 -2.86
CA ALA A 140 20.53 5.05 -3.26
C ALA A 140 21.09 5.54 -4.60
N ALA A 141 20.23 5.86 -5.57
CA ALA A 141 20.64 6.45 -6.84
C ALA A 141 21.20 7.88 -6.71
N ASN A 142 20.97 8.56 -5.58
CA ASN A 142 21.44 9.91 -5.31
C ASN A 142 22.41 9.97 -4.12
N GLN A 143 23.03 8.85 -3.76
CA GLN A 143 23.92 8.70 -2.61
C GLN A 143 24.97 9.81 -2.50
N GLU A 144 25.56 10.25 -3.61
CA GLU A 144 26.61 11.29 -3.63
C GLU A 144 26.15 12.67 -3.13
N ARG A 145 24.83 12.89 -3.01
CA ARG A 145 24.22 14.16 -2.61
C ARG A 145 23.40 14.05 -1.32
N ILE A 146 23.51 12.91 -0.63
CA ILE A 146 22.83 12.62 0.63
C ILE A 146 23.90 12.33 1.67
N HIS A 147 24.01 13.20 2.67
CA HIS A 147 25.02 13.13 3.71
C HIS A 147 24.40 12.71 5.03
N TYR A 148 25.18 12.00 5.86
CA TYR A 148 24.68 11.53 7.14
C TYR A 148 24.73 12.64 8.18
N ALA A 149 23.56 13.07 8.67
CA ALA A 149 23.44 14.07 9.73
C ALA A 149 22.17 13.88 10.56
N GLN A 150 22.30 13.93 11.89
CA GLN A 150 21.17 13.82 12.81
C GLN A 150 20.50 15.17 13.02
N ILE A 151 19.68 15.57 12.04
CA ILE A 151 19.04 16.89 12.02
C ILE A 151 17.55 16.76 12.32
N ARG A 152 17.07 17.59 13.26
CA ARG A 152 15.63 17.80 13.52
C ARG A 152 15.30 19.31 13.48
N PRO A 153 14.17 19.72 12.89
CA PRO A 153 13.21 18.91 12.12
C PRO A 153 13.87 18.23 10.92
N ILE A 154 13.43 17.02 10.57
CA ILE A 154 13.98 16.22 9.47
C ILE A 154 14.15 17.09 8.23
N ASP A 155 15.37 17.18 7.70
CA ASP A 155 15.63 17.91 6.46
C ASP A 155 14.83 17.29 5.30
N GLY A 156 14.36 18.10 4.35
CA GLY A 156 13.53 17.62 3.25
C GLY A 156 12.08 17.23 3.63
N ILE A 157 11.67 17.36 4.90
CA ILE A 157 10.32 16.97 5.35
C ILE A 157 9.18 17.71 4.61
N ARG A 158 9.43 18.89 4.02
CA ARG A 158 8.44 19.63 3.21
C ARG A 158 8.76 19.68 1.72
N LEU A 159 9.88 19.09 1.29
CA LEU A 159 10.42 19.24 -0.06
C LEU A 159 10.76 17.85 -0.60
N ARG A 160 9.85 17.26 -1.39
CA ARG A 160 10.07 15.96 -2.01
C ARG A 160 11.28 16.01 -2.92
N HIS A 161 12.18 15.04 -2.76
CA HIS A 161 13.42 14.92 -3.56
C HIS A 161 14.36 16.14 -3.46
N LYS A 162 14.35 16.85 -2.32
CA LYS A 162 15.34 17.88 -2.02
C LYS A 162 16.74 17.28 -2.06
N LEU A 163 17.67 17.98 -2.72
CA LEU A 163 19.11 17.75 -2.67
C LEU A 163 19.86 19.10 -2.63
N PRO A 164 21.00 19.22 -1.92
CA PRO A 164 21.58 18.19 -1.04
C PRO A 164 20.65 17.91 0.15
N LEU A 165 20.81 16.72 0.73
CA LEU A 165 19.99 16.24 1.84
C LEU A 165 20.92 15.79 2.98
N ASP A 166 20.73 16.36 4.16
CA ASP A 166 21.50 16.02 5.36
C ASP A 166 20.57 15.29 6.33
N ILE A 167 20.75 13.98 6.51
CA ILE A 167 19.75 13.15 7.17
C ILE A 167 20.34 11.93 7.88
N ASP A 168 19.65 11.40 8.88
CA ASP A 168 20.03 10.18 9.58
C ASP A 168 19.21 8.98 9.07
N CYS A 169 19.47 7.79 9.61
CA CYS A 169 18.82 6.57 9.19
C CYS A 169 17.28 6.65 9.34
N SER A 170 16.82 7.19 10.46
CA SER A 170 15.42 7.25 10.83
C SER A 170 14.68 8.36 10.10
N GLY A 171 15.35 9.51 9.86
CA GLY A 171 14.87 10.54 8.97
C GLY A 171 14.70 10.02 7.54
N PHE A 172 15.69 9.28 7.03
CA PHE A 172 15.67 8.76 5.66
C PHE A 172 14.48 7.83 5.41
N VAL A 173 14.26 6.83 6.28
CA VAL A 173 13.09 5.94 6.14
C VAL A 173 11.77 6.69 6.36
N THR A 174 11.75 7.71 7.22
CA THR A 174 10.58 8.58 7.40
C THR A 174 10.24 9.36 6.13
N LEU A 175 11.25 9.88 5.41
CA LEU A 175 11.04 10.53 4.12
C LEU A 175 10.56 9.54 3.05
N CYS A 176 11.07 8.31 3.04
CA CYS A 176 10.59 7.28 2.12
C CYS A 176 9.08 7.04 2.30
N TYR A 177 8.60 6.98 3.55
CA TYR A 177 7.17 6.89 3.83
C TYR A 177 6.41 8.15 3.43
N LYS A 178 6.96 9.34 3.75
CA LYS A 178 6.31 10.61 3.46
C LYS A 178 6.13 10.84 1.97
N TRP A 179 7.19 10.67 1.20
CA TRP A 179 7.21 10.94 -0.24
C TRP A 179 6.40 9.89 -1.02
N ALA A 180 6.28 8.67 -0.49
CA ALA A 180 5.36 7.66 -1.00
C ALA A 180 3.87 7.95 -0.72
N GLY A 181 3.58 8.90 0.18
CA GLY A 181 2.22 9.20 0.65
C GLY A 181 1.69 8.20 1.68
N ALA A 182 2.58 7.51 2.42
CA ALA A 182 2.21 6.59 3.48
C ALA A 182 1.80 7.35 4.76
N PRO A 183 1.06 6.71 5.69
CA PRO A 183 0.94 7.23 7.05
C PRO A 183 2.31 7.35 7.71
N ASP A 184 2.46 8.38 8.55
CA ASP A 184 3.69 8.65 9.26
C ASP A 184 4.10 7.46 10.15
N PRO A 185 5.26 6.84 9.91
CA PRO A 185 5.70 5.69 10.68
C PRO A 185 6.07 6.05 12.13
N ASN A 186 6.22 7.34 12.46
CA ASN A 186 6.47 7.81 13.82
C ASN A 186 5.18 8.16 14.60
N GLY A 187 4.03 8.20 13.92
CA GLY A 187 2.75 8.52 14.55
C GLY A 187 2.58 9.98 14.98
N ASN A 188 3.46 10.88 14.54
CA ASN A 188 3.49 12.29 14.94
C ASN A 188 3.00 13.26 13.86
N ARG A 189 2.35 12.73 12.82
CA ARG A 189 1.76 13.47 11.67
C ARG A 189 2.82 14.19 10.84
N TYR A 190 4.01 13.59 10.70
CA TYR A 190 5.14 14.19 10.00
C TYR A 190 5.47 15.59 10.51
N SER A 191 5.51 15.77 11.83
CA SER A 191 5.87 17.04 12.46
C SER A 191 7.30 17.49 12.13
N GLY A 192 8.13 16.54 11.66
CA GLY A 192 9.57 16.71 11.47
C GLY A 192 10.38 16.20 12.66
N ALA A 193 9.74 15.84 13.77
CA ALA A 193 10.36 15.05 14.84
C ALA A 193 10.30 13.55 14.52
N GLY A 194 10.99 12.73 15.32
CA GLY A 194 10.97 11.27 15.24
C GLY A 194 12.37 10.69 15.14
N TYR A 195 12.55 9.48 15.63
CA TYR A 195 13.81 8.74 15.59
C TYR A 195 13.51 7.23 15.61
N THR A 196 14.55 6.40 15.58
CA THR A 196 14.44 4.93 15.57
C THR A 196 13.51 4.38 16.66
N GLY A 197 13.52 4.96 17.87
CA GLY A 197 12.64 4.57 18.96
C GLY A 197 11.17 4.95 18.77
N THR A 198 10.86 6.08 18.10
CA THR A 198 9.46 6.40 17.77
C THR A 198 8.91 5.51 16.67
N LEU A 199 9.75 5.07 15.73
CA LEU A 199 9.39 4.05 14.75
C LEU A 199 9.05 2.72 15.45
N GLU A 200 9.92 2.25 16.35
CA GLU A 200 9.69 1.03 17.13
C GLU A 200 8.41 1.11 17.97
N ALA A 201 8.18 2.24 18.65
CA ALA A 201 7.01 2.42 19.50
C ALA A 201 5.68 2.50 18.72
N HIS A 202 5.68 3.03 17.50
CA HIS A 202 4.44 3.25 16.74
C HIS A 202 4.10 2.13 15.76
N MET A 203 5.10 1.48 15.17
CA MET A 203 4.90 0.47 14.14
C MET A 203 4.61 -0.91 14.73
N LEU A 204 4.04 -1.80 13.91
CA LEU A 204 3.70 -3.15 14.36
C LEU A 204 4.91 -4.09 14.21
N HIS A 205 5.27 -4.79 15.28
CA HIS A 205 6.30 -5.82 15.25
C HIS A 205 5.80 -7.05 14.50
N ILE A 206 6.61 -7.57 13.58
CA ILE A 206 6.31 -8.77 12.79
C ILE A 206 7.45 -9.80 12.86
N PRO A 207 7.17 -11.10 12.68
CA PRO A 207 8.23 -12.09 12.48
C PRO A 207 8.85 -11.95 11.08
N LEU A 208 10.10 -12.40 10.92
CA LEU A 208 10.81 -12.42 9.63
C LEU A 208 9.99 -13.08 8.51
N SER A 209 9.22 -14.12 8.83
CA SER A 209 8.37 -14.83 7.87
C SER A 209 7.26 -13.97 7.24
N GLN A 210 6.96 -12.79 7.81
CA GLN A 210 5.95 -11.86 7.31
C GLN A 210 6.55 -10.60 6.66
N VAL A 211 7.87 -10.47 6.67
CA VAL A 211 8.59 -9.30 6.14
C VAL A 211 8.36 -9.18 4.63
N GLN A 212 7.98 -7.97 4.23
CA GLN A 212 7.69 -7.57 2.86
C GLN A 212 8.46 -6.30 2.49
N PRO A 213 8.65 -6.02 1.19
CA PRO A 213 9.15 -4.71 0.75
C PRO A 213 8.31 -3.58 1.35
N GLY A 214 8.94 -2.48 1.77
CA GLY A 214 8.29 -1.39 2.48
C GLY A 214 8.13 -1.60 3.98
N ASP A 215 8.63 -2.70 4.57
CA ASP A 215 8.79 -2.85 6.03
C ASP A 215 10.14 -2.28 6.48
N LEU A 216 10.35 -2.13 7.79
CA LEU A 216 11.61 -1.66 8.36
C LEU A 216 12.37 -2.78 9.09
N CYS A 217 13.69 -2.72 8.99
CA CYS A 217 14.65 -3.53 9.70
C CYS A 217 15.33 -2.64 10.75
N LEU A 218 15.06 -2.89 12.04
CA LEU A 218 15.65 -2.16 13.15
C LEU A 218 16.74 -2.99 13.82
N TRP A 219 17.91 -2.40 13.98
CA TRP A 219 18.94 -2.86 14.90
C TRP A 219 18.71 -2.10 16.21
N GLN A 220 18.21 -2.79 17.23
CA GLN A 220 17.61 -2.16 18.40
C GLN A 220 18.50 -1.07 19.02
N GLY A 221 17.98 0.16 19.07
CA GLY A 221 18.65 1.33 19.64
C GLY A 221 19.90 1.81 18.87
N LYS A 222 20.11 1.33 17.63
CA LYS A 222 21.34 1.60 16.86
C LYS A 222 21.09 2.10 15.44
N HIS A 223 20.15 1.50 14.70
CA HIS A 223 19.99 1.80 13.29
C HIS A 223 18.66 1.31 12.72
N VAL A 224 18.16 1.95 11.67
CA VAL A 224 17.02 1.46 10.88
C VAL A 224 17.32 1.45 9.38
N SER A 225 16.81 0.44 8.69
CA SER A 225 16.91 0.30 7.23
C SER A 225 15.56 -0.06 6.63
N LEU A 226 15.35 0.34 5.37
CA LEU A 226 14.14 0.03 4.62
C LEU A 226 14.28 -1.32 3.92
N VAL A 227 13.31 -2.22 4.05
CA VAL A 227 13.28 -3.49 3.30
C VAL A 227 12.82 -3.22 1.87
N ILE A 228 13.61 -3.63 0.88
CA ILE A 228 13.26 -3.55 -0.55
C ILE A 228 13.00 -4.92 -1.19
N GLN A 229 13.49 -5.99 -0.56
CA GLN A 229 13.17 -7.37 -0.94
C GLN A 229 13.04 -8.23 0.33
N GLY A 230 11.95 -8.98 0.48
CA GLY A 230 11.79 -9.94 1.57
C GLY A 230 12.57 -11.25 1.36
N GLY A 231 12.31 -12.25 2.19
CA GLY A 231 12.93 -13.58 2.13
C GLY A 231 13.73 -13.94 3.38
N ALA A 232 14.47 -15.05 3.33
CA ALA A 232 15.29 -15.51 4.46
C ALA A 232 16.45 -14.55 4.79
N ASP A 233 16.92 -13.80 3.79
CA ASP A 233 17.93 -12.74 3.93
C ASP A 233 17.47 -11.48 3.19
N PRO A 234 16.61 -10.65 3.81
CA PRO A 234 16.04 -9.48 3.17
C PRO A 234 17.10 -8.52 2.61
N LEU A 235 16.80 -7.92 1.46
CA LEU A 235 17.59 -6.83 0.88
C LEU A 235 17.07 -5.50 1.42
N LEU A 236 18.00 -4.64 1.84
CA LEU A 236 17.72 -3.40 2.54
C LEU A 236 18.29 -2.21 1.77
N ILE A 237 17.65 -1.04 1.88
CA ILE A 237 18.30 0.25 1.69
C ILE A 237 18.71 0.77 3.05
N SER A 238 19.98 1.09 3.21
CA SER A 238 20.57 1.47 4.48
C SER A 238 21.30 2.81 4.39
N HIS A 239 21.01 3.71 5.33
CA HIS A 239 21.67 5.01 5.46
C HIS A 239 22.10 5.24 6.91
N GLY A 240 23.13 4.52 7.34
CA GLY A 240 23.68 4.59 8.71
C GLY A 240 25.07 5.20 8.79
N SER A 241 25.54 5.76 7.67
CA SER A 241 26.85 6.39 7.52
C SER A 241 26.84 7.26 6.27
N GLU A 242 27.91 8.04 6.13
CA GLU A 242 28.18 8.92 5.00
C GLU A 242 28.24 8.20 3.64
N PHE A 243 28.46 6.90 3.66
CA PHE A 243 28.48 6.10 2.45
C PHE A 243 27.10 5.71 1.96
N GLY A 244 26.04 5.91 2.75
CA GLY A 244 24.66 5.59 2.36
C GLY A 244 23.91 6.78 1.78
N PRO A 245 22.71 6.58 1.21
CA PRO A 245 21.96 5.32 1.18
C PRO A 245 22.53 4.29 0.18
N TYR A 246 22.57 3.01 0.53
CA TYR A 246 22.98 1.91 -0.38
C TYR A 246 22.18 0.64 -0.15
N GLU A 247 22.24 -0.28 -1.11
CA GLU A 247 21.69 -1.63 -0.98
C GLU A 247 22.61 -2.56 -0.17
N ILE A 248 22.03 -3.32 0.76
CA ILE A 248 22.77 -4.34 1.52
C ILE A 248 21.87 -5.49 1.98
N ARG A 249 22.39 -6.73 1.97
CA ARG A 249 21.72 -7.88 2.58
C ARG A 249 21.75 -7.79 4.10
N THR A 250 20.66 -8.17 4.75
CA THR A 250 20.55 -8.17 6.22
C THR A 250 21.70 -8.95 6.87
N SER A 251 22.04 -10.12 6.34
CA SER A 251 23.14 -10.96 6.84
C SER A 251 24.53 -10.30 6.73
N ALA A 252 24.74 -9.47 5.70
CA ALA A 252 25.97 -8.71 5.53
C ALA A 252 26.02 -7.54 6.50
N GLN A 253 24.92 -6.80 6.65
CA GLN A 253 24.83 -5.67 7.57
C GLN A 253 24.97 -6.09 9.05
N LYS A 254 24.44 -7.27 9.41
CA LYS A 254 24.54 -7.84 10.76
C LYS A 254 25.97 -7.86 11.30
N LYS A 255 26.96 -8.03 10.43
CA LYS A 255 28.38 -8.14 10.79
C LYS A 255 28.96 -6.84 11.36
N TRP A 256 28.25 -5.72 11.21
CA TRP A 256 28.67 -4.42 11.73
C TRP A 256 28.19 -4.15 13.15
N TYR A 257 27.32 -4.99 13.70
CA TYR A 257 26.78 -4.83 15.04
C TYR A 257 27.38 -5.84 16.01
N PRO A 258 27.53 -5.47 17.31
CA PRO A 258 27.96 -6.40 18.34
C PRO A 258 27.09 -7.65 18.41
N ALA A 259 27.70 -8.79 18.77
CA ALA A 259 26.96 -10.01 19.06
C ALA A 259 25.92 -9.74 20.17
N GLY A 260 24.68 -10.19 19.95
CA GLY A 260 23.55 -9.94 20.85
C GLY A 260 22.68 -8.73 20.48
N THR A 261 23.08 -7.91 19.50
CA THR A 261 22.22 -6.83 18.99
C THR A 261 20.92 -7.43 18.45
N ARG A 262 19.79 -7.00 19.03
CA ARG A 262 18.47 -7.51 18.65
C ARG A 262 18.05 -6.93 17.31
N LEU A 263 17.61 -7.82 16.42
CA LEU A 263 17.01 -7.47 15.14
C LEU A 263 15.48 -7.46 15.26
N ILE A 264 14.85 -6.38 14.86
CA ILE A 264 13.41 -6.15 14.95
C ILE A 264 12.87 -5.83 13.57
N TRP A 265 11.72 -6.40 13.23
CA TRP A 265 11.02 -6.15 11.97
C TRP A 265 9.73 -5.40 12.24
N LEU A 266 9.54 -4.28 11.55
CA LEU A 266 8.40 -3.40 11.75
C LEU A 266 7.60 -3.24 10.47
N THR A 267 6.28 -3.26 10.58
CA THR A 267 5.37 -2.99 9.46
C THR A 267 4.44 -1.83 9.78
N SER A 268 3.99 -1.15 8.71
CA SER A 268 3.12 0.02 8.83
C SER A 268 1.80 -0.35 9.54
N PRO A 269 1.29 0.49 10.47
CA PRO A 269 0.05 0.23 11.20
C PRO A 269 -1.24 0.40 10.36
N VAL A 270 -1.13 0.58 9.02
CA VAL A 270 -2.26 0.76 8.10
C VAL A 270 -3.31 -0.34 8.31
N GLY A 271 -4.49 0.06 8.78
CA GLY A 271 -5.64 -0.82 9.01
C GLY A 271 -6.06 -0.99 10.49
N VAL A 272 -5.30 -0.44 11.44
CA VAL A 272 -5.68 -0.42 12.87
C VAL A 272 -6.38 0.91 13.19
N LYS A 273 -7.72 0.90 13.27
CA LYS A 273 -8.44 2.00 13.94
C LYS A 273 -8.09 1.95 15.43
N GLY A 274 -7.51 3.03 15.96
CA GLY A 274 -7.39 3.25 17.41
C GLY A 274 -6.02 3.08 18.04
N ALA A 275 -4.93 2.89 17.29
CA ALA A 275 -3.59 2.93 17.87
C ALA A 275 -3.13 4.38 18.13
N ARG A 276 -3.82 5.07 19.05
CA ARG A 276 -3.27 6.22 19.77
C ARG A 276 -2.39 5.65 20.88
N MET A 277 -1.10 5.47 20.61
CA MET A 277 -0.14 5.61 21.69
C MET A 277 0.33 7.06 21.68
N THR A 278 -0.18 7.82 22.65
CA THR A 278 0.45 9.08 23.03
C THR A 278 1.84 8.73 23.52
N LEU A 279 2.89 9.23 22.86
CA LEU A 279 4.26 9.15 23.39
C LEU A 279 4.23 9.53 24.87
N SER A 280 4.84 8.71 25.72
CA SER A 280 4.94 9.02 27.14
C SER A 280 5.68 10.35 27.31
N LEU A 281 5.47 11.05 28.43
CA LEU A 281 6.22 12.26 28.73
C LEU A 281 7.73 11.97 28.74
N GLU A 282 8.14 10.76 29.09
CA GLU A 282 9.53 10.28 29.04
C GLU A 282 10.07 10.08 27.62
N ASP A 283 9.27 9.56 26.68
CA ASP A 283 9.69 9.44 25.27
C ASP A 283 9.75 10.82 24.58
N LYS A 284 8.95 11.79 25.06
CA LYS A 284 9.04 13.20 24.65
C LYS A 284 10.22 13.92 25.31
N ALA A 285 10.56 13.56 26.54
CA ALA A 285 11.62 14.17 27.34
C ALA A 285 13.01 13.57 27.11
N ARG A 286 13.09 12.37 26.51
CA ARG A 286 14.37 11.72 26.17
C ARG A 286 15.23 12.53 25.20
N GLY A 287 14.67 13.54 24.54
CA GLY A 287 15.35 14.29 23.48
C GLY A 287 15.76 13.34 22.35
N ASP A 288 16.41 13.88 21.32
CA ASP A 288 17.17 13.00 20.42
C ASP A 288 18.23 12.28 21.29
N PRO A 289 18.28 10.93 21.29
CA PRO A 289 19.32 10.24 22.02
C PRO A 289 20.69 10.74 21.51
N PRO A 290 21.73 10.77 22.37
CA PRO A 290 23.08 11.08 21.91
C PRO A 290 23.39 10.16 20.74
N ALA A 291 24.03 10.74 19.73
CA ALA A 291 24.27 10.15 18.43
C ALA A 291 24.11 8.64 18.40
N GLU A 292 23.12 8.13 17.65
CA GLU A 292 23.23 6.75 17.16
C GLU A 292 24.66 6.62 16.67
N GLU A 293 25.45 5.77 17.34
CA GLU A 293 26.87 5.59 17.03
C GLU A 293 26.92 5.22 15.55
N GLY A 294 27.21 6.21 14.70
CA GLY A 294 27.34 6.02 13.27
C GLY A 294 28.25 4.82 13.09
N LEU A 295 27.87 3.91 12.21
CA LEU A 295 28.61 2.67 12.02
C LEU A 295 30.08 3.02 11.79
N SER A 296 30.95 2.65 12.73
CA SER A 296 32.30 3.21 12.78
C SER A 296 33.05 2.95 11.47
N GLU A 297 33.66 4.00 10.91
CA GLU A 297 34.33 3.99 9.60
C GLU A 297 35.39 2.87 9.46
N HIS A 298 35.97 2.46 10.59
CA HIS A 298 37.07 1.52 10.67
C HIS A 298 36.71 0.09 10.20
N GLY A 299 35.42 -0.27 10.13
CA GLY A 299 34.97 -1.55 9.57
C GLY A 299 34.59 -1.51 8.08
N MET A 300 34.30 -0.34 7.52
CA MET A 300 33.61 -0.19 6.22
C MET A 300 34.56 -0.02 5.02
N ALA A 301 35.70 0.64 5.20
CA ALA A 301 36.59 1.05 4.11
C ALA A 301 37.29 -0.10 3.33
N ARG A 302 37.23 -1.35 3.82
CA ARG A 302 37.94 -2.49 3.23
C ARG A 302 37.10 -3.40 2.32
N ARG A 303 35.78 -3.24 2.21
CA ARG A 303 34.95 -4.22 1.46
C ARG A 303 33.93 -3.66 0.45
N ALA A 304 33.66 -2.36 0.39
CA ALA A 304 32.83 -1.78 -0.67
C ALA A 304 33.55 -1.65 -2.04
N ARG A 305 34.88 -1.79 -2.07
CA ARG A 305 35.71 -1.73 -3.30
C ARG A 305 35.91 -3.08 -4.01
N LYS A 306 35.21 -4.14 -3.59
CA LYS A 306 35.35 -5.47 -4.21
C LYS A 306 33.98 -6.13 -4.42
N THR A 307 33.29 -5.65 -5.43
CA THR A 307 32.42 -6.50 -6.27
C THR A 307 32.73 -6.10 -7.71
N PRO A 308 33.09 -7.06 -8.59
CA PRO A 308 33.28 -6.80 -10.02
C PRO A 308 31.96 -6.39 -10.69
#